data_AF-A0A7W1FQ85-F1
#
_entry.id   AF-A0A7W1FQ85-F1
#
_cell.length_a   1.000
_cell.length_b   1.000
_cell.length_c   1.000
_cell.angle_alpha   90.00
_cell.angle_beta   90.00
_cell.angle_gamma   90.00
#
_symmetry.space_group_name_H-M   'P 1'
#
loop_
_entity.id
_entity.type
_entity.pdbx_description
1 polymer ?
#
loop_
_entity_poly.entity_id
_entity_poly.type
_entity_poly.pdbx_seq_one_letter_code
_entity_poly.pdbx_strand_id
1 'polypeptide(L)'
;MNLSGPLIWLGILQAVIYLLFIRAIDLYEREPLRYVIPVFVWGFTVATTVSLVFNTLFQVTLSSVTSVKTASFFTAVVEAPVVEECSKGAALLLIFFIAYLARRRSGLVEFAGVMDGIVYGSAVGFGFAIAEDLLYGLQFGPETFIVRRIFGGFAHASFTSLTGIGIGLIPLVNNRMLKGILPVLGLLGAILLHAAFNFTATVFGPVGYLVLFCVILVYILVIVVWLAVERRAIREELLDEVPQGTITSQEYAMLPSYFRRTGYYLE
;
A
#
# COMPACT_ATOMS: atom_id res chain seq x y z
N MET A 1 12.15 -12.06 25.38
CA MET A 1 12.81 -10.74 25.44
C MET A 1 11.74 -9.67 25.41
N ASN A 2 11.99 -8.43 25.84
CA ASN A 2 11.01 -7.33 25.69
C ASN A 2 11.23 -6.64 24.35
N LEU A 3 10.15 -6.08 23.77
CA LEU A 3 10.24 -5.25 22.58
C LEU A 3 11.08 -4.00 22.89
N SER A 4 12.30 -3.93 22.33
CA SER A 4 13.24 -2.86 22.65
C SER A 4 13.04 -1.64 21.76
N GLY A 5 13.38 -0.45 22.26
CA GLY A 5 13.36 0.79 21.47
C GLY A 5 14.10 0.68 20.12
N PRO A 6 15.32 0.12 20.07
CA PRO A 6 16.03 -0.09 18.81
C PRO A 6 15.27 -0.97 17.81
N LEU A 7 14.60 -2.02 18.28
CA LEU A 7 13.83 -2.92 17.41
C LEU A 7 12.62 -2.22 16.79
N ILE A 8 11.93 -1.40 17.58
CA ILE A 8 10.81 -0.57 17.11
C ILE A 8 11.30 0.42 16.05
N TRP A 9 12.42 1.11 16.32
CA TRP A 9 13.00 2.05 15.36
C TRP A 9 13.42 1.41 14.05
N LEU A 10 13.97 0.19 14.09
CA LEU A 10 14.29 -0.59 12.88
C LEU A 10 13.02 -0.91 12.07
N GLY A 11 11.93 -1.30 12.73
CA GLY A 11 10.65 -1.54 12.07
C GLY A 11 10.08 -0.29 11.40
N ILE A 12 10.14 0.86 12.09
CA ILE A 12 9.72 2.15 11.54
C ILE A 12 10.60 2.54 10.35
N LEU A 13 11.92 2.44 10.48
CA LEU A 13 12.87 2.76 9.41
C LEU A 13 12.60 1.90 8.16
N GLN A 14 12.37 0.60 8.35
CA GLN A 14 12.01 -0.30 7.25
C GLN A 14 10.73 0.15 6.54
N ALA A 15 9.67 0.50 7.28
CA ALA A 15 8.42 0.98 6.68
C ALA A 15 8.60 2.31 5.92
N VAL A 16 9.42 3.23 6.46
CA VAL A 16 9.76 4.49 5.77
C VAL A 16 10.54 4.21 4.49
N ILE A 17 11.52 3.30 4.51
CA ILE A 17 12.25 2.90 3.30
C ILE A 17 11.29 2.32 2.25
N TYR A 18 10.35 1.46 2.65
CA TYR A 18 9.37 0.87 1.74
C TYR A 18 8.41 1.91 1.16
N LEU A 19 7.94 2.85 1.99
CA LEU A 19 7.11 3.96 1.54
C LEU A 19 7.83 4.86 0.53
N LEU A 20 9.08 5.23 0.84
CA LEU A 20 9.91 6.04 -0.06
C LEU A 20 10.21 5.30 -1.37
N PHE A 21 10.43 3.98 -1.30
CA PHE A 21 10.61 3.14 -2.48
C PHE A 21 9.37 3.12 -3.36
N ILE A 22 8.19 2.80 -2.81
CA ILE A 22 6.92 2.77 -3.58
C ILE A 22 6.62 4.15 -4.17
N ARG A 23 6.77 5.22 -3.39
CA ARG A 23 6.62 6.59 -3.89
C ARG A 23 7.62 6.92 -4.99
N ALA A 24 8.82 6.32 -4.97
CA ALA A 24 9.84 6.53 -5.99
C ALA A 24 9.59 5.75 -7.28
N ILE A 25 8.73 4.72 -7.25
CA ILE A 25 8.29 3.97 -8.44
C ILE A 25 7.41 4.85 -9.35
N ASP A 26 6.71 5.84 -8.79
CA ASP A 26 6.10 6.86 -9.63
C ASP A 26 7.19 7.77 -10.22
N LEU A 27 7.65 7.37 -11.41
CA LEU A 27 8.75 8.00 -12.14
C LEU A 27 8.34 9.27 -12.86
N TYR A 28 7.06 9.66 -12.85
CA TYR A 28 6.58 10.80 -13.62
C TYR A 28 5.91 11.85 -12.75
N GLU A 29 5.12 11.44 -11.75
CA GLU A 29 4.32 12.33 -10.92
C GLU A 29 4.35 11.89 -9.45
N ARG A 30 5.48 12.13 -8.77
CA ARG A 30 5.58 11.72 -7.35
C ARG A 30 4.59 12.46 -6.45
N GLU A 31 3.74 11.69 -5.77
CA GLU A 31 2.81 12.22 -4.78
C GLU A 31 3.47 13.12 -3.74
N PRO A 32 2.95 14.32 -3.46
CA PRO A 32 3.57 15.20 -2.49
C PRO A 32 3.38 14.64 -1.07
N LEU A 33 4.45 14.69 -0.27
CA LEU A 33 4.47 14.09 1.07
C LEU A 33 3.38 14.64 2.00
N ARG A 34 2.91 15.87 1.75
CA ARG A 34 1.80 16.50 2.49
C ARG A 34 0.49 15.69 2.43
N TYR A 35 0.30 14.82 1.44
CA TYR A 35 -0.85 13.90 1.36
C TYR A 35 -0.49 12.48 1.77
N VAL A 36 0.72 12.03 1.44
CA VAL A 36 1.20 10.68 1.79
C VAL A 36 1.31 10.51 3.31
N ILE A 37 1.85 11.51 4.02
CA ILE A 37 2.06 11.43 5.48
C ILE A 37 0.74 11.32 6.24
N PRO A 38 -0.29 12.17 6.03
CA PRO A 38 -1.58 12.01 6.69
C PRO A 38 -2.24 10.65 6.44
N VAL A 39 -2.14 10.12 5.21
CA VAL A 39 -2.70 8.81 4.85
C VAL A 39 -1.97 7.68 5.59
N PHE A 40 -0.64 7.75 5.69
CA PHE A 40 0.15 6.84 6.52
C PHE A 40 -0.24 6.93 8.01
N VAL A 41 -0.36 8.15 8.55
CA VAL A 41 -0.75 8.36 9.95
C VAL A 41 -2.15 7.85 10.22
N TRP A 42 -3.10 8.01 9.29
CA TRP A 42 -4.43 7.41 9.39
C TRP A 42 -4.36 5.90 9.54
N GLY A 43 -3.52 5.24 8.74
CA GLY A 43 -3.26 3.81 8.83
C GLY A 43 -2.80 3.41 10.23
N PHE A 44 -1.77 4.09 10.74
CA PHE A 44 -1.18 3.80 12.05
C PHE A 44 -2.16 4.04 13.22
N THR A 45 -2.95 5.11 13.14
CA THR A 45 -3.80 5.57 14.24
C THR A 45 -5.26 5.13 14.08
N VAL A 46 -6.00 5.79 13.21
CA VAL A 46 -7.45 5.64 13.06
C VAL A 46 -7.81 4.22 12.63
N ALA A 47 -7.20 3.72 11.56
CA ALA A 47 -7.53 2.41 11.02
C ALA A 47 -7.21 1.29 12.03
N THR A 48 -6.03 1.33 12.65
CA THR A 48 -5.67 0.38 13.72
C THR A 48 -6.61 0.46 14.92
N THR A 49 -6.97 1.66 15.37
CA THR A 49 -7.84 1.84 16.54
C THR A 49 -9.24 1.30 16.28
N VAL A 50 -9.82 1.63 15.12
CA VAL A 50 -11.14 1.11 14.72
C VAL A 50 -11.08 -0.42 14.66
N SER A 51 -10.07 -0.97 14.00
CA SER A 51 -9.92 -2.42 13.85
C SER A 51 -9.74 -3.11 15.19
N LEU A 52 -8.91 -2.57 16.09
CA LEU A 52 -8.73 -3.12 17.44
C LEU A 52 -10.06 -3.21 18.20
N VAL A 53 -10.91 -2.18 18.12
CA VAL A 53 -12.22 -2.17 18.80
C VAL A 53 -13.15 -3.24 18.21
N PHE A 54 -13.33 -3.25 16.90
CA PHE A 54 -14.26 -4.17 16.24
C PHE A 54 -13.80 -5.62 16.32
N ASN A 55 -12.52 -5.89 16.05
CA ASN A 55 -11.93 -7.24 16.16
C ASN A 55 -12.09 -7.77 17.60
N THR A 56 -11.87 -6.93 18.62
CA THR A 56 -12.06 -7.33 20.02
C THR A 56 -13.53 -7.60 20.35
N LEU A 57 -14.44 -6.72 19.94
CA LEU A 57 -15.87 -6.91 20.16
C LEU A 57 -16.39 -8.17 19.48
N PHE A 58 -15.98 -8.42 18.24
CA PHE A 58 -16.33 -9.61 17.49
C PHE A 58 -15.79 -10.87 18.17
N GLN A 59 -14.51 -10.88 18.54
CA GLN A 59 -13.87 -11.99 19.26
C GLN A 59 -14.60 -12.34 20.56
N VAL A 60 -14.88 -11.35 21.40
CA VAL A 60 -15.56 -11.55 22.70
C VAL A 60 -16.96 -12.09 22.47
N THR A 61 -17.72 -11.46 21.57
CA THR A 61 -19.12 -11.85 21.29
C THR A 61 -19.18 -13.26 20.74
N LEU A 62 -18.35 -13.59 19.74
CA LEU A 62 -18.34 -14.91 19.13
C LEU A 62 -17.88 -15.98 20.12
N SER A 63 -16.86 -15.70 20.94
CA SER A 63 -16.39 -16.63 21.99
C SER A 63 -17.42 -16.92 23.08
N SER A 64 -18.47 -16.10 23.23
CA SER A 64 -19.56 -16.37 24.18
C SER A 64 -20.52 -17.47 23.71
N VAL A 65 -20.53 -17.77 22.41
CA VAL A 65 -21.45 -18.74 21.77
C VAL A 65 -20.73 -19.86 21.02
N THR A 66 -19.40 -19.83 20.91
CA THR A 66 -18.57 -20.88 20.30
C THR A 66 -17.25 -21.07 21.05
N SER A 67 -16.39 -21.98 20.58
CA SER A 67 -15.05 -22.17 21.16
C SER A 67 -14.15 -20.95 20.89
N VAL A 68 -13.23 -20.66 21.82
CA VAL A 68 -12.22 -19.60 21.66
C VAL A 68 -11.42 -19.79 20.36
N LYS A 69 -11.07 -21.05 20.03
CA LYS A 69 -10.34 -21.38 18.79
C LYS A 69 -11.15 -20.99 17.55
N THR A 70 -12.44 -21.33 17.53
CA THR A 70 -13.34 -20.99 16.43
C THR A 70 -13.48 -19.48 16.31
N ALA A 71 -13.70 -18.78 17.43
CA ALA A 71 -13.79 -17.33 17.45
C ALA A 71 -12.51 -16.69 16.90
N SER A 72 -11.32 -17.09 17.39
CA SER A 72 -10.04 -16.56 16.93
C SER A 72 -9.80 -16.77 15.43
N PHE A 73 -10.20 -17.92 14.90
CA PHE A 73 -10.09 -18.19 13.46
C PHE A 73 -10.98 -17.24 12.64
N PHE A 74 -12.26 -17.11 12.99
CA PHE A 74 -13.18 -16.24 12.23
C PHE A 74 -12.85 -14.76 12.39
N THR A 75 -12.43 -14.31 13.57
CA THR A 75 -11.94 -12.95 13.78
C THR A 75 -10.74 -12.68 12.87
N ALA A 76 -9.70 -13.52 12.91
CA ALA A 76 -8.48 -13.28 12.14
C ALA A 76 -8.65 -13.43 10.63
N VAL A 77 -9.45 -14.40 10.16
CA VAL A 77 -9.52 -14.76 8.73
C VAL A 77 -10.65 -14.05 8.00
N VAL A 78 -11.72 -13.67 8.69
CA VAL A 78 -12.93 -13.14 8.03
C VAL A 78 -13.23 -11.71 8.47
N GLU A 79 -13.40 -11.49 9.77
CA GLU A 79 -13.87 -10.18 10.26
C GLU A 79 -12.78 -9.11 10.20
N ALA A 80 -11.57 -9.41 10.68
CA ALA A 80 -10.44 -8.49 10.67
C ALA A 80 -10.14 -7.96 9.25
N PRO A 81 -9.99 -8.79 8.19
CA PRO A 81 -9.82 -8.28 6.83
C PRO A 81 -10.91 -7.32 6.37
N VAL A 82 -12.17 -7.58 6.72
CA VAL A 82 -13.29 -6.70 6.33
C VAL A 82 -13.15 -5.35 7.00
N VAL A 83 -12.99 -5.32 8.32
CA VAL A 83 -12.94 -4.06 9.09
C VAL A 83 -11.67 -3.27 8.76
N GLU A 84 -10.54 -3.95 8.69
CA GLU A 84 -9.24 -3.33 8.46
C GLU A 84 -9.14 -2.69 7.08
N GLU A 85 -9.51 -3.42 6.03
CA GLU A 85 -9.48 -2.87 4.66
C GLU A 85 -10.54 -1.78 4.46
N CYS A 86 -11.70 -1.86 5.11
CA CYS A 86 -12.69 -0.78 5.08
C CYS A 86 -12.18 0.48 5.79
N SER A 87 -11.58 0.32 6.97
CA SER A 87 -11.05 1.45 7.77
C SER A 87 -9.88 2.15 7.09
N LYS A 88 -9.02 1.38 6.40
CA LYS A 88 -7.94 1.93 5.57
C LYS A 88 -8.48 2.52 4.26
N GLY A 89 -9.43 1.86 3.62
CA GLY A 89 -10.09 2.34 2.40
C GLY A 89 -10.81 3.68 2.60
N ALA A 90 -11.35 3.93 3.79
CA ALA A 90 -11.93 5.23 4.15
C ALA A 90 -10.90 6.37 4.05
N ALA A 91 -9.63 6.14 4.39
CA ALA A 91 -8.55 7.11 4.19
C ALA A 91 -8.39 7.48 2.72
N LEU A 92 -8.43 6.46 1.84
CA LEU A 92 -8.28 6.62 0.40
C LEU A 92 -9.45 7.38 -0.23
N LEU A 93 -10.68 7.08 0.21
CA LEU A 93 -11.86 7.81 -0.23
C LEU A 93 -11.82 9.28 0.23
N LEU A 94 -11.37 9.52 1.46
CA LEU A 94 -11.23 10.87 2.02
C LEU A 94 -10.19 11.67 1.23
N ILE A 95 -8.99 11.13 1.01
CA ILE A 95 -7.95 11.84 0.26
C ILE A 95 -8.36 12.07 -1.19
N PHE A 96 -9.00 11.08 -1.84
CA PHE A 96 -9.55 11.22 -3.18
C PHE A 96 -10.59 12.35 -3.24
N PHE A 97 -11.50 12.42 -2.27
CA PHE A 97 -12.50 13.48 -2.22
C PHE A 97 -11.89 14.87 -1.99
N ILE A 98 -10.93 14.98 -1.06
CA ILE A 98 -10.18 16.22 -0.82
C ILE A 98 -9.48 16.67 -2.10
N ALA A 99 -8.80 15.76 -2.78
CA ALA A 99 -8.06 16.04 -4.00
C ALA A 99 -8.99 16.41 -5.16
N TYR A 100 -10.13 15.72 -5.31
CA TYR A 100 -11.18 16.06 -6.26
C TYR A 100 -11.77 17.46 -6.03
N LEU A 101 -12.00 17.85 -4.77
CA LEU A 101 -12.47 19.19 -4.42
C LEU A 101 -11.38 20.25 -4.66
N ALA A 102 -10.13 19.95 -4.34
CA ALA A 102 -8.99 20.84 -4.60
C ALA A 102 -8.85 21.11 -6.09
N ARG A 103 -8.95 20.07 -6.94
CA ARG A 103 -8.95 20.21 -8.40
C ARG A 103 -9.98 21.21 -8.91
N ARG A 104 -11.21 21.16 -8.36
CA ARG A 104 -12.28 22.11 -8.74
C ARG A 104 -11.98 23.56 -8.35
N ARG A 105 -11.17 23.80 -7.32
CA ARG A 105 -10.88 25.14 -6.80
C ARG A 105 -9.58 25.74 -7.33
N SER A 106 -8.53 24.95 -7.48
CA SER A 106 -7.18 25.41 -7.81
C SER A 106 -6.63 24.88 -9.13
N GLY A 107 -7.34 23.97 -9.82
CA GLY A 107 -6.89 23.36 -11.07
C GLY A 107 -5.80 22.29 -10.92
N LEU A 108 -5.31 22.06 -9.70
CA LEU A 108 -4.28 21.05 -9.41
C LEU A 108 -4.87 19.63 -9.48
N VAL A 109 -4.21 18.73 -10.21
CA VAL A 109 -4.56 17.32 -10.25
C VAL A 109 -3.73 16.61 -9.18
N GLU A 110 -4.40 16.22 -8.10
CA GLU A 110 -3.84 15.37 -7.05
C GLU A 110 -4.77 14.14 -7.04
N PHE A 111 -4.25 12.91 -7.06
CA PHE A 111 -5.00 11.68 -7.31
C PHE A 111 -5.57 11.58 -8.76
N ALA A 112 -4.67 11.53 -9.73
CA ALA A 112 -4.91 11.48 -11.16
C ALA A 112 -5.11 10.05 -11.72
N GLY A 113 -4.57 9.03 -11.06
CA GLY A 113 -4.52 7.70 -11.66
C GLY A 113 -4.28 6.53 -10.71
N VAL A 114 -4.01 5.39 -11.34
CA VAL A 114 -3.81 4.10 -10.68
C VAL A 114 -2.56 4.11 -9.79
N MET A 115 -1.50 4.78 -10.23
CA MET A 115 -0.23 4.85 -9.49
C MET A 115 -0.38 5.61 -8.17
N ASP A 116 -1.04 6.77 -8.17
CA ASP A 116 -1.40 7.54 -6.98
C ASP A 116 -2.18 6.65 -6.00
N GLY A 117 -3.16 5.91 -6.52
CA GLY A 117 -3.94 4.94 -5.76
C GLY A 117 -3.08 3.86 -5.11
N ILE A 118 -2.11 3.32 -5.84
CA ILE A 118 -1.14 2.35 -5.30
C ILE A 118 -0.29 2.99 -4.20
N VAL A 119 0.23 4.21 -4.40
CA VAL A 119 1.08 4.93 -3.44
C VAL A 119 0.30 5.24 -2.16
N TYR A 120 -0.90 5.82 -2.26
CA TYR A 120 -1.73 6.12 -1.09
C TYR A 120 -2.21 4.84 -0.38
N GLY A 121 -2.61 3.82 -1.14
CA GLY A 121 -2.97 2.50 -0.60
C GLY A 121 -1.82 1.85 0.15
N SER A 122 -0.61 1.90 -0.42
CA SER A 122 0.59 1.41 0.25
C SER A 122 0.91 2.22 1.51
N ALA A 123 0.77 3.55 1.47
CA ALA A 123 1.04 4.42 2.61
C ALA A 123 0.16 4.09 3.82
N VAL A 124 -1.16 3.99 3.63
CA VAL A 124 -2.08 3.62 4.72
C VAL A 124 -1.81 2.18 5.20
N GLY A 125 -1.47 1.27 4.29
CA GLY A 125 -1.12 -0.11 4.62
C GLY A 125 0.15 -0.21 5.46
N PHE A 126 1.21 0.52 5.13
CA PHE A 126 2.44 0.54 5.94
C PHE A 126 2.22 1.14 7.33
N GLY A 127 1.45 2.23 7.42
CA GLY A 127 1.10 2.82 8.71
C GLY A 127 0.38 1.81 9.60
N PHE A 128 -0.63 1.14 9.06
CA PHE A 128 -1.38 0.09 9.74
C PHE A 128 -0.47 -1.07 10.18
N ALA A 129 0.36 -1.58 9.27
CA ALA A 129 1.25 -2.71 9.55
C ALA A 129 2.19 -2.46 10.75
N ILE A 130 2.77 -1.26 10.87
CA ILE A 130 3.63 -0.94 12.03
C ILE A 130 2.85 -1.01 13.34
N ALA A 131 1.67 -0.41 13.37
CA ALA A 131 0.85 -0.37 14.57
C ALA A 131 0.37 -1.76 14.97
N GLU A 132 -0.09 -2.56 14.00
CA GLU A 132 -0.49 -3.93 14.23
C GLU A 132 0.69 -4.78 14.70
N ASP A 133 1.82 -4.75 14.00
CA ASP A 133 3.02 -5.52 14.38
C ASP A 133 3.49 -5.18 15.79
N LEU A 134 3.43 -3.90 16.17
CA LEU A 134 3.74 -3.45 17.53
C LEU A 134 2.80 -4.07 18.56
N LEU A 135 1.48 -4.07 18.31
CA LEU A 135 0.49 -4.70 19.20
C LEU A 135 0.75 -6.20 19.36
N TYR A 136 1.01 -6.91 18.26
CA TYR A 136 1.37 -8.33 18.29
C TYR A 136 2.71 -8.56 19.01
N GLY A 137 3.69 -7.69 18.81
CA GLY A 137 4.99 -7.76 19.49
C GLY A 137 4.87 -7.58 21.00
N LEU A 138 3.99 -6.69 21.45
CA LEU A 138 3.69 -6.47 22.87
C LEU A 138 2.94 -7.66 23.47
N GLN A 139 2.04 -8.29 22.70
CA GLN A 139 1.21 -9.39 23.17
C GLN A 139 1.93 -10.75 23.16
N PHE A 140 2.72 -11.02 22.12
CA PHE A 140 3.31 -12.34 21.85
C PHE A 140 4.84 -12.36 21.84
N GLY A 141 5.50 -11.21 22.03
CA GLY A 141 6.95 -11.09 22.12
C GLY A 141 7.64 -10.53 20.86
N PRO A 142 8.89 -10.04 20.99
CA PRO A 142 9.64 -9.39 19.92
C PRO A 142 9.92 -10.28 18.71
N GLU A 143 9.95 -11.59 18.90
CA GLU A 143 10.15 -12.59 17.85
C GLU A 143 8.96 -12.57 16.87
N THR A 144 7.74 -12.40 17.40
CA THR A 144 6.53 -12.21 16.59
C THR A 144 6.60 -10.91 15.79
N PHE A 145 7.05 -9.82 16.42
CA PHE A 145 7.29 -8.55 15.72
C PHE A 145 8.29 -8.73 14.57
N ILE A 146 9.44 -9.37 14.82
CA ILE A 146 10.48 -9.58 13.81
C ILE A 146 9.96 -10.39 12.63
N VAL A 147 9.31 -11.53 12.89
CA VAL A 147 8.76 -12.40 11.85
C VAL A 147 7.73 -11.64 11.00
N ARG A 148 6.82 -10.90 11.64
CA ARG A 148 5.82 -10.12 10.92
C ARG A 148 6.44 -8.98 10.10
N ARG A 149 7.44 -8.27 10.63
CA ARG A 149 8.17 -7.22 9.90
C ARG A 149 8.91 -7.75 8.67
N ILE A 150 9.53 -8.93 8.76
CA ILE A 150 10.28 -9.51 7.65
C ILE A 150 9.34 -10.11 6.60
N PHE A 151 8.40 -10.96 7.02
CA PHE A 151 7.60 -11.76 6.10
C PHE A 151 6.24 -11.16 5.74
N GLY A 152 5.68 -10.30 6.60
CA GLY A 152 4.38 -9.66 6.43
C GLY A 152 4.43 -8.14 6.22
N GLY A 153 5.60 -7.49 6.36
CA GLY A 153 5.72 -6.03 6.41
C GLY A 153 5.26 -5.28 5.15
N PHE A 154 5.12 -5.99 4.01
CA PHE A 154 4.57 -5.46 2.75
C PHE A 154 3.10 -5.81 2.52
N ALA A 155 2.54 -6.77 3.26
CA ALA A 155 1.26 -7.40 2.95
C ALA A 155 0.10 -6.38 2.96
N HIS A 156 -0.06 -5.62 4.05
CA HIS A 156 -1.13 -4.60 4.14
C HIS A 156 -1.01 -3.50 3.08
N ALA A 157 0.21 -3.16 2.67
CA ALA A 157 0.43 -2.20 1.58
C ALA A 157 -0.11 -2.78 0.26
N SER A 158 0.22 -4.04 -0.06
CA SER A 158 -0.28 -4.73 -1.25
C SER A 158 -1.80 -4.87 -1.25
N PHE A 159 -2.42 -5.21 -0.11
CA PHE A 159 -3.88 -5.38 -0.03
C PHE A 159 -4.59 -4.06 -0.31
N THR A 160 -4.24 -3.02 0.44
CA THR A 160 -4.94 -1.74 0.36
C THR A 160 -4.67 -1.01 -0.95
N SER A 161 -3.54 -1.29 -1.62
CA SER A 161 -3.30 -0.81 -2.98
C SER A 161 -4.36 -1.31 -3.97
N LEU A 162 -5.04 -2.45 -3.76
CA LEU A 162 -6.17 -2.86 -4.61
C LEU A 162 -7.36 -1.91 -4.50
N THR A 163 -7.69 -1.47 -3.28
CA THR A 163 -8.69 -0.40 -3.05
C THR A 163 -8.25 0.90 -3.73
N GLY A 164 -6.97 1.25 -3.59
CA GLY A 164 -6.37 2.40 -4.24
C GLY A 164 -6.47 2.36 -5.77
N ILE A 165 -6.19 1.22 -6.39
CA ILE A 165 -6.34 1.00 -7.84
C ILE A 165 -7.80 1.22 -8.25
N GLY A 166 -8.76 0.65 -7.53
CA GLY A 166 -10.19 0.84 -7.81
C GLY A 166 -10.61 2.32 -7.80
N ILE A 167 -10.09 3.10 -6.86
CA ILE A 167 -10.32 4.55 -6.77
C ILE A 167 -9.57 5.30 -7.89
N GLY A 168 -8.32 4.93 -8.17
CA GLY A 168 -7.48 5.53 -9.22
C GLY A 168 -7.98 5.31 -10.64
N LEU A 169 -8.86 4.34 -10.86
CA LEU A 169 -9.53 4.13 -12.13
C LEU A 169 -10.76 5.05 -12.33
N ILE A 170 -11.29 5.70 -11.29
CA ILE A 170 -12.47 6.58 -11.39
C ILE A 170 -12.28 7.71 -12.43
N PRO A 171 -11.13 8.42 -12.49
CA PRO A 171 -10.94 9.49 -13.47
C PRO A 171 -10.89 8.99 -14.92
N LEU A 172 -10.56 7.72 -15.15
CA LEU A 172 -10.38 7.12 -16.47
C LEU A 172 -11.69 6.64 -17.11
N VAL A 173 -12.80 6.65 -16.37
CA VAL A 173 -14.10 6.17 -16.84
C VAL A 173 -15.16 7.27 -16.87
N ASN A 174 -15.97 7.30 -17.93
CA ASN A 174 -17.09 8.23 -18.05
C ASN A 174 -18.42 7.66 -17.51
N ASN A 175 -18.54 6.34 -17.45
CA ASN A 175 -19.76 5.66 -16.99
C ASN A 175 -19.94 5.82 -15.46
N ARG A 176 -21.08 6.40 -15.04
CA ARG A 176 -21.39 6.66 -13.61
C ARG A 176 -21.45 5.39 -12.77
N MET A 177 -21.92 4.28 -13.33
CA MET A 177 -21.99 2.99 -12.64
C MET A 177 -20.58 2.46 -12.36
N LEU A 178 -19.66 2.55 -13.33
CA LEU A 178 -18.27 2.12 -13.16
C LEU A 178 -17.55 2.91 -12.07
N LYS A 179 -17.83 4.22 -11.93
CA LYS A 179 -17.25 5.05 -10.86
C LYS A 179 -17.58 4.55 -9.45
N GLY A 180 -18.72 3.85 -9.28
CA GLY A 180 -19.07 3.21 -8.01
C GLY A 180 -18.55 1.77 -7.89
N ILE A 181 -18.61 1.00 -8.98
CA ILE A 181 -18.21 -0.42 -8.98
C ILE A 181 -16.70 -0.58 -8.77
N LEU A 182 -15.87 0.27 -9.40
CA LEU A 182 -14.41 0.09 -9.38
C LEU A 182 -13.81 0.18 -7.96
N PRO A 183 -14.15 1.17 -7.11
CA PRO A 183 -13.72 1.17 -5.71
C PRO A 183 -14.20 -0.03 -4.91
N VAL A 184 -15.44 -0.48 -5.14
CA VAL A 184 -16.02 -1.65 -4.46
C VAL A 184 -15.27 -2.92 -4.85
N LEU A 185 -14.96 -3.12 -6.13
CA LEU A 185 -14.16 -4.25 -6.58
C LEU A 185 -12.73 -4.20 -6.03
N GLY A 186 -12.11 -3.02 -5.97
CA GLY A 186 -10.80 -2.83 -5.35
C GLY A 186 -10.82 -3.22 -3.87
N LEU A 187 -11.82 -2.75 -3.12
CA LEU A 187 -12.01 -3.09 -1.70
C LEU A 187 -12.28 -4.57 -1.48
N LEU A 188 -13.16 -5.19 -2.28
CA LEU A 188 -13.41 -6.63 -2.21
C LEU A 188 -12.14 -7.42 -2.52
N GLY A 189 -11.36 -6.99 -3.52
CA GLY A 189 -10.05 -7.58 -3.82
C GLY A 189 -9.09 -7.49 -2.63
N ALA A 190 -9.01 -6.33 -1.97
CA ALA A 190 -8.20 -6.13 -0.77
C ALA A 190 -8.62 -7.07 0.35
N ILE A 191 -9.92 -7.14 0.66
CA ILE A 191 -10.48 -8.00 1.72
C ILE A 191 -10.19 -9.47 1.43
N LEU A 192 -10.43 -9.93 0.20
CA LEU A 192 -10.21 -11.33 -0.17
C LEU A 192 -8.74 -11.71 -0.14
N LEU A 193 -7.86 -10.83 -0.63
CA LEU A 193 -6.42 -11.07 -0.61
C LEU A 193 -5.89 -11.10 0.83
N HIS A 194 -6.36 -10.21 1.69
CA HIS A 194 -6.01 -10.19 3.10
C HIS A 194 -6.55 -11.43 3.83
N ALA A 195 -7.81 -11.80 3.63
CA ALA A 195 -8.40 -13.02 4.17
C ALA A 195 -7.62 -14.27 3.73
N ALA A 196 -7.21 -14.34 2.46
CA ALA A 196 -6.38 -15.43 1.95
C ALA A 196 -4.99 -15.48 2.60
N PHE A 197 -4.36 -14.31 2.82
CA PHE A 197 -3.11 -14.21 3.56
C PHE A 197 -3.27 -14.72 5.00
N ASN A 198 -4.28 -14.24 5.73
CA ASN A 198 -4.54 -14.64 7.12
C ASN A 198 -4.91 -16.12 7.23
N PHE A 199 -5.71 -16.64 6.31
CA PHE A 199 -6.01 -18.06 6.23
C PHE A 199 -4.72 -18.87 6.05
N THR A 200 -3.89 -18.49 5.08
CA THR A 200 -2.63 -19.19 4.77
C THR A 200 -1.67 -19.15 5.96
N ALA A 201 -1.51 -17.99 6.59
CA ALA A 201 -0.69 -17.82 7.78
C ALA A 201 -1.21 -18.64 8.98
N THR A 202 -2.53 -18.71 9.15
CA THR A 202 -3.16 -19.45 10.26
C THR A 202 -3.09 -20.95 10.07
N VAL A 203 -3.27 -21.45 8.84
CA VAL A 203 -3.31 -22.89 8.54
C VAL A 203 -1.91 -23.48 8.39
N PHE A 204 -0.99 -22.75 7.75
CA PHE A 204 0.35 -23.26 7.42
C PHE A 204 1.46 -22.65 8.29
N GLY A 205 1.14 -21.72 9.20
CA GLY A 205 2.09 -21.14 10.15
C GLY A 205 3.29 -20.48 9.46
N PRO A 206 4.53 -20.69 9.95
CA PRO A 206 5.73 -20.09 9.38
C PRO A 206 5.96 -20.41 7.89
N VAL A 207 5.58 -21.60 7.43
CA VAL A 207 5.69 -21.97 6.01
C VAL A 207 4.78 -21.10 5.15
N GLY A 208 3.57 -20.80 5.63
CA GLY A 208 2.65 -19.88 4.97
C GLY A 208 3.25 -18.50 4.79
N TYR A 209 3.83 -17.92 5.85
CA TYR A 209 4.53 -16.64 5.80
C TYR A 209 5.70 -16.65 4.80
N LEU A 210 6.49 -17.72 4.76
CA LEU A 210 7.62 -17.83 3.83
C LEU A 210 7.14 -17.85 2.37
N VAL A 211 6.10 -18.64 2.06
CA VAL A 211 5.54 -18.70 0.71
C VAL A 211 5.00 -17.33 0.26
N LEU A 212 4.24 -16.66 1.13
CA LEU A 212 3.68 -15.33 0.85
C LEU A 212 4.78 -14.29 0.62
N PHE A 213 5.84 -14.36 1.42
CA PHE A 213 7.02 -13.51 1.23
C PHE A 213 7.71 -13.78 -0.11
N CYS A 214 7.89 -15.04 -0.52
CA CYS A 214 8.44 -15.38 -1.83
C CYS A 214 7.57 -14.85 -2.98
N VAL A 215 6.23 -14.91 -2.85
CA VAL A 215 5.30 -14.34 -3.84
C VAL A 215 5.51 -12.82 -3.97
N ILE A 216 5.63 -12.11 -2.85
CA ILE A 216 5.91 -10.66 -2.84
C ILE A 216 7.25 -10.36 -3.52
N LEU A 217 8.31 -11.15 -3.26
CA LEU A 217 9.61 -10.97 -3.90
C LEU A 217 9.56 -11.17 -5.42
N VAL A 218 8.83 -12.20 -5.89
CA VAL A 218 8.62 -12.42 -7.32
C VAL A 218 7.84 -11.26 -7.94
N TYR A 219 6.83 -10.74 -7.25
CA TYR A 219 6.06 -9.59 -7.74
C TYR A 219 6.92 -8.32 -7.85
N ILE A 220 7.73 -8.02 -6.83
CA ILE A 220 8.69 -6.91 -6.88
C ILE A 220 9.69 -7.11 -8.02
N LEU A 221 10.20 -8.33 -8.22
CA LEU A 221 11.11 -8.63 -9.33
C LEU A 221 10.45 -8.35 -10.68
N VAL A 222 9.20 -8.78 -10.88
CA VAL A 222 8.44 -8.52 -12.10
C VAL A 222 8.27 -7.02 -12.32
N ILE A 223 7.92 -6.23 -11.29
CA ILE A 223 7.84 -4.76 -11.39
C ILE A 223 9.19 -4.17 -11.78
N VAL A 224 10.29 -4.57 -11.14
CA VAL A 224 11.63 -4.06 -11.44
C VAL A 224 12.04 -4.38 -12.88
N VAL A 225 11.77 -5.61 -13.34
CA VAL A 225 12.04 -6.01 -14.73
C VAL A 225 11.18 -5.21 -15.70
N TRP A 226 9.88 -5.03 -15.40
CA TRP A 226 8.97 -4.24 -16.23
C TRP A 226 9.42 -2.79 -16.33
N LEU A 227 9.79 -2.15 -15.21
CA LEU A 227 10.33 -0.78 -15.21
C LEU A 227 11.63 -0.67 -16.02
N ALA A 228 12.48 -1.70 -16.02
CA ALA A 228 13.69 -1.72 -16.84
C ALA A 228 13.36 -1.83 -18.34
N VAL A 229 12.36 -2.64 -18.69
CA VAL A 229 11.85 -2.77 -20.07
C VAL A 229 11.20 -1.46 -20.53
N GLU A 230 10.35 -0.85 -19.71
CA GLU A 230 9.69 0.42 -19.99
C GLU A 230 10.71 1.54 -20.23
N ARG A 231 11.72 1.67 -19.36
CA ARG A 231 12.81 2.64 -19.55
C ARG A 231 13.56 2.43 -20.85
N ARG A 232 13.75 1.18 -21.26
CA ARG A 232 14.39 0.85 -22.52
C ARG A 232 13.51 1.25 -23.71
N ALA A 233 12.22 0.94 -23.66
CA ALA A 233 11.27 1.32 -24.69
C ALA A 233 11.21 2.85 -24.86
N ILE A 234 11.10 3.61 -23.77
CA ILE A 234 11.13 5.08 -23.80
C ILE A 234 12.42 5.60 -24.41
N ARG A 235 13.56 4.98 -24.06
CA ARG A 235 14.84 5.35 -24.63
C ARG A 235 14.94 5.05 -26.12
N GLU A 236 14.32 3.97 -26.59
CA GLU A 236 14.27 3.61 -28.01
C GLU A 236 13.37 4.58 -28.80
N GLU A 237 12.20 4.94 -28.28
CA GLU A 237 11.30 5.93 -28.92
C GLU A 237 11.91 7.35 -28.98
N LEU A 238 12.66 7.75 -27.95
CA LEU A 238 13.32 9.08 -27.93
C LEU A 238 14.59 9.16 -28.79
N LEU A 239 15.09 8.04 -29.36
CA LEU A 239 16.33 8.06 -30.16
C LEU A 239 16.20 8.96 -31.39
N ASP A 240 15.06 8.87 -32.08
CA ASP A 240 14.84 9.55 -33.36
C ASP A 240 14.54 11.05 -33.17
N GLU A 241 14.20 11.47 -31.95
CA GLU A 241 13.91 12.87 -31.60
C GLU A 241 15.19 13.73 -31.46
N VAL A 242 16.34 13.09 -31.18
CA VAL A 242 17.64 13.78 -31.05
C VAL A 242 18.12 14.37 -32.39
N PRO A 243 18.22 13.59 -33.49
CA PRO A 243 18.64 14.14 -34.78
C PRO A 243 17.60 15.10 -35.39
N GLN A 244 16.32 15.00 -35.00
CA GLN A 244 15.27 15.95 -35.39
C GLN A 244 15.38 17.31 -34.66
N GLY A 245 16.21 17.39 -33.61
CA GLY A 245 16.40 18.60 -32.83
C GLY A 245 15.27 18.88 -31.84
N THR A 246 14.33 17.95 -31.66
CA THR A 246 13.22 18.06 -30.70
C THR A 246 13.72 18.02 -29.26
N ILE A 247 14.74 17.19 -28.99
CA ILE A 247 15.40 17.08 -27.67
C ILE A 247 16.93 17.06 -27.82
N THR A 248 17.64 17.57 -26.81
CA THR A 248 19.11 17.55 -26.79
C THR A 248 19.66 16.17 -26.41
N SER A 249 20.91 15.88 -26.77
CA SER A 249 21.61 14.66 -26.33
C SER A 249 21.71 14.55 -24.79
N GLN A 250 21.72 15.69 -24.10
CA GLN A 250 21.73 15.75 -22.64
C GLN A 250 20.35 15.33 -22.10
N GLU A 251 19.26 15.88 -22.63
CA GLU A 251 17.89 15.49 -22.29
C GLU A 251 17.63 14.02 -22.59
N TYR A 252 18.08 13.51 -23.74
CA TYR A 252 18.00 12.09 -24.08
C TYR A 252 18.64 11.16 -23.02
N ALA A 253 19.77 11.57 -22.43
CA ALA A 253 20.44 10.81 -21.38
C ALA A 253 19.73 10.90 -20.00
N MET A 254 18.86 11.89 -19.80
CA MET A 254 18.21 12.19 -18.53
C MET A 254 16.74 11.77 -18.49
N LEU A 255 15.99 11.95 -19.58
CA LEU A 255 14.55 11.74 -19.65
C LEU A 255 14.09 10.33 -19.26
N PRO A 256 14.81 9.23 -19.60
CA PRO A 256 14.46 7.88 -19.14
C PRO A 256 14.74 7.63 -17.64
N SER A 257 15.34 8.58 -16.93
CA SER A 257 15.68 8.46 -15.51
C SER A 257 15.12 9.61 -14.68
N TYR A 258 14.08 9.32 -13.91
CA TYR A 258 13.47 10.29 -12.98
C TYR A 258 14.50 11.06 -12.16
N PHE A 259 15.40 10.39 -11.44
CA PHE A 259 16.30 11.09 -10.49
C PHE A 259 17.23 12.07 -11.21
N ARG A 260 17.63 11.77 -12.45
CA ARG A 260 18.44 12.68 -13.27
C ARG A 260 17.59 13.81 -13.84
N ARG A 261 16.40 13.50 -14.36
CA ARG A 261 15.44 14.48 -14.89
C ARG A 261 15.06 15.51 -13.83
N THR A 262 14.67 15.05 -12.64
CA THR A 262 14.22 15.92 -11.54
C THR A 262 15.35 16.76 -10.97
N GLY A 263 16.58 16.24 -10.86
CA GLY A 263 17.73 17.06 -10.48
C GLY A 263 17.99 18.17 -11.48
N TYR A 264 17.96 17.85 -12.78
CA TYR A 264 18.24 18.80 -13.84
C TYR A 264 17.24 19.96 -13.95
N TYR A 265 15.95 19.73 -13.72
CA TYR A 265 14.92 20.77 -13.84
C TYR A 265 14.57 21.49 -12.52
N LEU A 266 15.13 21.05 -11.39
CA LEU A 266 14.95 21.72 -10.09
C LEU A 266 16.19 22.50 -9.63
N GLU A 267 17.33 22.36 -10.32
CA GLU A 267 18.52 23.23 -10.22
C GLU A 267 18.42 24.41 -11.18
#